data_AF-A9QQ43-F1
#
_entry.id   AF-A9QQ43-F1
#
_cell.length_a   1.000
_cell.length_b   1.000
_cell.length_c   1.000
_cell.angle_alpha   90.00
_cell.angle_beta   90.00
_cell.angle_gamma   90.00
#
_symmetry.space_group_name_H-M   'P 1'
#
loop_
_entity.id
_entity.type
_entity.pdbx_description
1 polymer ?
#
loop_
_entity_poly.entity_id
_entity_poly.type
_entity_poly.pdbx_seq_one_letter_code
_entity_poly.pdbx_strand_id
1 'polypeptide(L)'
;MGNLASGGAAGATSLCFVYPLDFARTRLAADIGKAGADREFSGLGNCLVKIFRSDGLGGLYRGFNVSVQGIIIYRAAYFGFFDTAKGKLPDPKNTPVIISWAIAQTVTTVAGIISYPFDTVRRRMMMQSGRAKADLMYKGTIDCWAKIGKQEGGKAFFKGAFSNVLRGTGGALVLVLYDEIKNFIF
;
A
#
# COMPACT_ATOMS: atom_id res chain seq x y z
N MET A 1 -1.34 1.31 -22.95
CA MET A 1 -0.89 2.53 -22.23
C MET A 1 -2.04 3.33 -21.60
N GLY A 2 -3.16 3.55 -22.29
CA GLY A 2 -4.28 4.36 -21.77
C GLY A 2 -4.78 3.98 -20.38
N ASN A 3 -4.97 2.68 -20.09
CA ASN A 3 -5.45 2.19 -18.79
C ASN A 3 -4.48 2.43 -17.62
N LEU A 4 -3.17 2.47 -17.90
CA LEU A 4 -2.15 2.73 -16.88
C LEU A 4 -2.03 4.21 -16.60
N ALA A 5 -2.08 5.06 -17.63
CA ALA A 5 -2.07 6.50 -17.48
C ALA A 5 -3.34 6.99 -16.76
N SER A 6 -4.52 6.52 -17.16
CA SER A 6 -5.78 6.86 -16.50
C SER A 6 -5.83 6.35 -15.06
N GLY A 7 -5.32 5.14 -14.81
CA GLY A 7 -5.23 4.57 -13.48
C GLY A 7 -4.24 5.26 -12.56
N GLY A 8 -3.07 5.63 -13.08
CA GLY A 8 -2.06 6.41 -12.38
C GLY A 8 -2.56 7.80 -12.05
N ALA A 9 -3.20 8.49 -13.02
CA ALA A 9 -3.77 9.83 -12.82
C ALA A 9 -4.91 9.81 -11.80
N ALA A 10 -5.88 8.89 -11.92
CA ALA A 10 -6.96 8.75 -10.95
C ALA A 10 -6.43 8.41 -9.54
N GLY A 11 -5.43 7.52 -9.46
CA GLY A 11 -4.77 7.18 -8.20
C GLY A 11 -4.04 8.38 -7.58
N ALA A 12 -3.27 9.12 -8.36
CA ALA A 12 -2.56 10.31 -7.91
C ALA A 12 -3.52 11.39 -7.42
N THR A 13 -4.59 11.69 -8.18
CA THR A 13 -5.60 12.68 -7.80
C THR A 13 -6.33 12.29 -6.52
N SER A 14 -6.68 11.00 -6.35
CA SER A 14 -7.27 10.53 -5.10
C SER A 14 -6.31 10.73 -3.93
N LEU A 15 -5.03 10.33 -4.10
CA LEU A 15 -4.01 10.50 -3.08
C LEU A 15 -3.76 11.99 -2.75
N CYS A 16 -3.96 12.94 -3.67
CA CYS A 16 -3.87 14.36 -3.35
C CYS A 16 -4.82 14.80 -2.21
N PHE A 17 -5.88 14.04 -1.93
CA PHE A 17 -6.80 14.33 -0.82
C PHE A 17 -6.69 13.31 0.31
N VAL A 18 -6.55 12.03 -0.01
CA VAL A 18 -6.60 10.96 1.01
C VAL A 18 -5.24 10.57 1.58
N TYR A 19 -4.13 11.02 0.98
CA TYR A 19 -2.79 10.64 1.43
C TYR A 19 -2.48 11.04 2.89
N PRO A 20 -2.94 12.19 3.44
CA PRO A 20 -2.77 12.48 4.86
C PRO A 20 -3.43 11.42 5.77
N LEU A 21 -4.57 10.86 5.37
CA LEU A 21 -5.24 9.80 6.13
C LEU A 21 -4.43 8.50 6.10
N ASP A 22 -3.89 8.12 4.93
CA ASP A 22 -2.98 6.98 4.80
C ASP A 22 -1.72 7.16 5.66
N PHE A 23 -1.16 8.38 5.65
CA PHE A 23 -0.02 8.75 6.47
C PHE A 23 -0.34 8.57 7.96
N ALA A 24 -1.45 9.15 8.44
CA ALA A 24 -1.84 9.07 9.85
C ALA A 24 -2.12 7.62 10.27
N ARG A 25 -2.80 6.84 9.43
CA ARG A 25 -3.03 5.40 9.67
C ARG A 25 -1.71 4.65 9.81
N THR A 26 -0.74 4.91 8.94
CA THR A 26 0.57 4.25 8.96
C THR A 26 1.34 4.61 10.24
N ARG A 27 1.32 5.87 10.65
CA ARG A 27 1.98 6.35 11.86
C ARG A 27 1.36 5.79 13.13
N LEU A 28 0.03 5.78 13.21
CA LEU A 28 -0.69 5.18 14.33
C LEU A 28 -0.48 3.67 14.42
N ALA A 29 -0.37 2.97 13.29
CA ALA A 29 -0.07 1.54 13.27
C ALA A 29 1.37 1.21 13.71
N ALA A 30 2.30 2.15 13.55
CA ALA A 30 3.69 2.02 14.01
C ALA A 30 3.89 2.48 15.47
N ASP A 31 2.91 3.18 16.05
CA ASP A 31 2.93 3.63 17.44
C ASP A 31 2.63 2.44 18.38
N ILE A 32 3.70 1.87 18.94
CA ILE A 32 3.65 0.75 19.89
C ILE A 32 3.53 1.20 21.35
N GLY A 33 3.30 2.49 21.61
CA GLY A 33 3.08 3.02 22.95
C GLY A 33 1.90 2.35 23.65
N LYS A 34 2.07 2.01 24.93
CA LYS A 34 1.07 1.21 25.69
C LYS A 34 -0.06 2.07 26.25
N ALA A 35 0.23 3.26 26.78
CA ALA A 35 -0.78 4.21 27.25
C ALA A 35 -0.21 5.62 27.45
N GLY A 36 -1.07 6.65 27.34
CA GLY A 36 -0.76 8.02 27.76
C GLY A 36 0.51 8.60 27.12
N ALA A 37 1.49 8.94 27.96
CA ALA A 37 2.75 9.58 27.55
C ALA A 37 3.66 8.69 26.68
N ASP A 38 3.45 7.38 26.68
CA ASP A 38 4.23 6.44 25.84
C ASP A 38 3.76 6.43 24.39
N ARG A 39 2.59 7.02 24.08
CA ARG A 39 2.04 7.11 22.73
C ARG A 39 2.63 8.30 21.99
N GLU A 40 3.12 8.07 20.77
CA GLU A 40 3.56 9.17 19.90
C GLU A 40 2.36 10.04 19.48
N PHE A 41 1.19 9.42 19.30
CA PHE A 41 -0.04 10.09 18.89
C PHE A 41 -1.27 9.59 19.66
N SER A 42 -2.11 10.51 20.13
CA SER A 42 -3.37 10.19 20.82
C SER A 42 -4.53 9.81 19.88
N GLY A 43 -4.34 9.96 18.57
CA GLY A 43 -5.34 9.64 17.55
C GLY A 43 -5.02 10.24 16.19
N LEU A 44 -5.94 10.06 15.23
CA LEU A 44 -5.76 10.50 13.84
C LEU A 44 -5.65 12.03 13.73
N GLY A 45 -6.57 12.77 14.36
CA GLY A 45 -6.55 14.23 14.35
C GLY A 45 -5.27 14.79 15.01
N ASN A 46 -4.87 14.21 16.14
CA ASN A 46 -3.63 14.59 16.82
C ASN A 46 -2.40 14.33 15.94
N CYS A 47 -2.32 13.18 15.28
CA CYS A 47 -1.23 12.86 14.35
C CYS A 47 -1.14 13.87 13.21
N LEU A 48 -2.26 14.20 12.57
CA LEU A 48 -2.27 15.17 11.46
C LEU A 48 -1.85 16.55 11.92
N VAL A 49 -2.42 17.06 13.02
CA VAL A 49 -2.12 18.40 13.54
C VAL A 49 -0.68 18.50 14.03
N LYS A 50 -0.17 17.49 14.74
CA LYS A 50 1.19 17.47 15.28
C LYS A 50 2.23 17.51 14.16
N ILE A 51 2.06 16.69 13.12
CA ILE A 51 2.96 16.64 11.97
C ILE A 51 2.83 17.88 11.10
N PHE A 52 1.60 18.40 10.92
CA PHE A 52 1.40 19.65 10.19
C PHE A 52 2.09 20.83 10.89
N ARG A 53 2.07 20.89 12.23
CA ARG A 53 2.77 21.93 12.99
C ARG A 53 4.29 21.80 12.93
N SER A 54 4.84 20.58 12.83
CA SER A 54 6.29 20.36 12.80
C SER A 54 6.89 20.52 11.41
N ASP A 55 6.28 19.90 10.40
CA ASP A 55 6.86 19.69 9.06
C ASP A 55 5.97 20.29 7.95
N GLY A 56 4.82 20.88 8.31
CA GLY A 56 3.87 21.43 7.35
C GLY A 56 3.22 20.37 6.46
N LEU A 57 2.73 20.83 5.29
CA LEU A 57 2.19 19.94 4.26
C LEU A 57 3.25 18.98 3.71
N GLY A 58 4.51 19.39 3.63
CA GLY A 58 5.61 18.55 3.14
C GLY A 58 5.80 17.28 3.96
N GLY A 59 5.57 17.34 5.28
CA GLY A 59 5.61 16.18 6.17
C GLY A 59 4.48 15.19 5.94
N LEU A 60 3.27 15.68 5.70
CA LEU A 60 2.08 14.83 5.49
C LEU A 60 2.12 14.08 4.15
N TYR A 61 2.73 14.67 3.11
CA TYR A 61 2.84 14.07 1.77
C TYR A 61 4.18 13.36 1.52
N ARG A 62 4.96 13.09 2.57
CA ARG A 62 6.25 12.42 2.43
C ARG A 62 6.07 11.00 1.93
N GLY A 63 6.69 10.68 0.79
CA GLY A 63 6.52 9.39 0.09
C GLY A 63 5.46 9.38 -1.02
N PHE A 64 4.81 10.51 -1.32
CA PHE A 64 3.79 10.59 -2.38
C PHE A 64 4.30 10.10 -3.74
N ASN A 65 5.47 10.57 -4.17
CA ASN A 65 6.03 10.21 -5.49
C ASN A 65 6.25 8.69 -5.66
N VAL A 66 6.78 8.01 -4.63
CA VAL A 66 6.98 6.55 -4.68
C VAL A 66 5.66 5.79 -4.59
N SER A 67 4.65 6.36 -3.94
CA SER A 67 3.29 5.82 -3.92
C SER A 67 2.66 5.81 -5.32
N VAL A 68 2.79 6.92 -6.08
CA VAL A 68 2.26 7.00 -7.45
C VAL A 68 2.96 6.00 -8.37
N GLN A 69 4.29 5.89 -8.28
CA GLN A 69 5.05 4.87 -9.01
C GLN A 69 4.59 3.45 -8.65
N GLY A 70 4.38 3.18 -7.37
CA GLY A 70 3.86 1.90 -6.88
C GLY A 70 2.49 1.56 -7.44
N ILE A 71 1.56 2.53 -7.54
CA ILE A 71 0.23 2.32 -8.15
C ILE A 71 0.34 1.96 -9.62
N ILE A 72 1.19 2.66 -10.38
CA ILE A 72 1.38 2.40 -11.81
C ILE A 72 1.93 0.99 -12.01
N ILE A 73 2.93 0.59 -11.23
CA ILE A 73 3.55 -0.74 -11.30
C ILE A 73 2.56 -1.83 -10.87
N TYR A 74 1.80 -1.59 -9.79
CA TYR A 74 0.76 -2.52 -9.34
C TYR A 74 -0.29 -2.74 -10.42
N ARG A 75 -0.82 -1.67 -11.04
CA ARG A 75 -1.80 -1.81 -12.13
C ARG A 75 -1.19 -2.47 -13.36
N ALA A 76 0.04 -2.14 -13.72
CA ALA A 76 0.72 -2.74 -14.87
C ALA A 76 0.90 -4.25 -14.70
N ALA A 77 1.38 -4.68 -13.52
CA ALA A 77 1.50 -6.08 -13.19
C ALA A 77 0.11 -6.75 -13.14
N TYR A 78 -0.86 -6.15 -12.44
CA TYR A 78 -2.19 -6.71 -12.30
C TYR A 78 -2.86 -6.97 -13.66
N PHE A 79 -2.97 -5.95 -14.52
CA PHE A 79 -3.58 -6.13 -15.84
C PHE A 79 -2.75 -7.06 -16.73
N GLY A 80 -1.42 -6.96 -16.72
CA GLY A 80 -0.55 -7.83 -17.53
C GLY A 80 -0.70 -9.31 -17.17
N PHE A 81 -0.68 -9.65 -15.88
CA PHE A 81 -0.88 -11.03 -15.43
C PHE A 81 -2.33 -11.49 -15.62
N PHE A 82 -3.31 -10.60 -15.40
CA PHE A 82 -4.72 -10.94 -15.59
C PHE A 82 -5.05 -11.24 -17.05
N ASP A 83 -4.56 -10.43 -17.99
CA ASP A 83 -4.77 -10.63 -19.43
C ASP A 83 -4.08 -11.91 -19.90
N THR A 84 -2.88 -12.20 -19.40
CA THR A 84 -2.16 -13.45 -19.68
C THR A 84 -2.89 -14.67 -19.13
N ALA A 85 -3.42 -14.57 -17.91
CA ALA A 85 -4.19 -15.65 -17.28
C ALA A 85 -5.50 -15.91 -18.03
N LYS A 86 -6.20 -14.84 -18.43
CA LYS A 86 -7.42 -14.93 -19.25
C LYS A 86 -7.18 -15.50 -20.64
N GLY A 87 -6.09 -15.11 -21.31
CA GLY A 87 -5.74 -15.62 -22.63
C GLY A 87 -5.38 -17.11 -22.66
N LYS A 88 -5.08 -17.70 -21.50
CA LYS A 88 -4.81 -19.14 -21.32
C LYS A 88 -6.02 -19.94 -20.82
N LEU A 89 -7.14 -19.29 -20.50
CA LEU A 89 -8.35 -19.98 -20.08
C LEU A 89 -9.12 -20.52 -21.30
N PRO A 90 -9.41 -21.83 -21.36
CA PRO A 90 -10.07 -22.45 -22.51
C PRO A 90 -11.55 -22.04 -22.66
N ASP A 91 -12.24 -21.65 -21.57
CA ASP A 91 -13.62 -21.12 -21.64
C ASP A 91 -13.92 -20.10 -20.53
N PRO A 92 -13.76 -18.79 -20.80
CA PRO A 92 -13.94 -17.72 -19.81
C PRO A 92 -15.35 -17.59 -19.22
N LYS A 93 -16.38 -18.17 -19.87
CA LYS A 93 -17.79 -18.04 -19.45
C LYS A 93 -18.28 -19.21 -18.59
N ASN A 94 -17.69 -20.39 -18.74
CA ASN A 94 -18.05 -21.59 -17.97
C ASN A 94 -17.04 -21.91 -16.85
N THR A 95 -16.11 -21.01 -16.54
CA THR A 95 -15.13 -21.24 -15.48
C THR A 95 -15.81 -21.19 -14.10
N PRO A 96 -15.69 -22.25 -13.27
CA PRO A 96 -16.22 -22.25 -11.91
C PRO A 96 -15.76 -21.01 -11.13
N VAL A 97 -16.65 -20.44 -10.33
CA VAL A 97 -16.38 -19.23 -9.52
C VAL A 97 -15.09 -19.38 -8.69
N ILE A 98 -14.82 -20.59 -8.18
CA ILE A 98 -13.63 -20.92 -7.40
C ILE A 98 -12.34 -20.74 -8.22
N ILE A 99 -12.33 -21.13 -9.50
CA ILE A 99 -11.15 -21.03 -10.37
C ILE A 99 -10.92 -19.56 -10.75
N SER A 100 -11.98 -18.83 -11.10
CA SER A 100 -11.91 -17.39 -11.36
C SER A 100 -11.40 -16.62 -10.13
N TRP A 101 -11.85 -16.99 -8.94
CA TRP A 101 -11.38 -16.44 -7.67
C TRP A 101 -9.91 -16.78 -7.40
N ALA A 102 -9.49 -18.03 -7.61
CA ALA A 102 -8.10 -18.46 -7.42
C ALA A 102 -7.14 -17.72 -8.37
N ILE A 103 -7.54 -17.51 -9.63
CA ILE A 103 -6.76 -16.73 -10.59
C ILE A 103 -6.68 -15.27 -10.15
N ALA A 104 -7.81 -14.67 -9.75
CA ALA A 104 -7.83 -13.29 -9.27
C ALA A 104 -6.94 -13.09 -8.03
N GLN A 105 -6.95 -14.03 -7.07
CA GLN A 105 -6.08 -14.01 -5.90
C GLN A 105 -4.61 -14.16 -6.26
N THR A 106 -4.30 -15.08 -7.18
CA THR A 106 -2.91 -15.31 -7.63
C THR A 106 -2.36 -14.06 -8.32
N VAL A 107 -3.13 -13.47 -9.24
CA VAL A 107 -2.75 -12.24 -9.94
C VAL A 107 -2.57 -11.07 -8.97
N THR A 108 -3.50 -10.90 -8.02
CA THR A 108 -3.43 -9.85 -6.99
C THR A 108 -2.20 -10.03 -6.11
N THR A 109 -1.88 -11.27 -5.73
CA THR A 109 -0.73 -11.60 -4.90
C THR A 109 0.58 -11.30 -5.62
N VAL A 110 0.71 -11.72 -6.88
CA VAL A 110 1.93 -11.48 -7.68
C VAL A 110 2.11 -9.99 -7.95
N ALA A 111 1.05 -9.27 -8.35
CA ALA A 111 1.12 -7.81 -8.54
C ALA A 111 1.46 -7.08 -7.24
N GLY A 112 0.89 -7.54 -6.12
CA GLY A 112 1.19 -7.05 -4.78
C GLY A 112 2.66 -7.21 -4.44
N ILE A 113 3.24 -8.40 -4.65
CA ILE A 113 4.66 -8.70 -4.38
C ILE A 113 5.58 -7.82 -5.24
N ILE A 114 5.29 -7.68 -6.54
CA ILE A 114 6.11 -6.87 -7.46
C ILE A 114 6.11 -5.39 -7.05
N SER A 115 4.96 -4.86 -6.63
CA SER A 115 4.84 -3.48 -6.19
C SER A 115 5.30 -3.25 -4.74
N TYR A 116 5.51 -4.32 -3.97
CA TYR A 116 5.77 -4.26 -2.53
C TYR A 116 7.04 -3.46 -2.14
N PRO A 117 8.16 -3.51 -2.89
CA PRO A 117 9.32 -2.67 -2.62
C PRO A 117 8.99 -1.16 -2.58
N PHE A 118 8.08 -0.70 -3.44
CA PHE A 118 7.63 0.70 -3.48
C PHE A 118 6.79 1.04 -2.24
N ASP A 119 5.94 0.12 -1.78
CA ASP A 119 5.17 0.27 -0.54
C ASP A 119 6.09 0.32 0.69
N THR A 120 7.13 -0.51 0.74
CA THR A 120 8.12 -0.47 1.82
C THR A 120 8.82 0.88 1.89
N VAL A 121 9.30 1.40 0.76
CA VAL A 121 9.96 2.72 0.71
C VAL A 121 8.97 3.84 1.05
N ARG A 122 7.73 3.77 0.55
CA ARG A 122 6.64 4.71 0.91
C ARG A 122 6.48 4.80 2.42
N ARG A 123 6.29 3.66 3.10
CA ARG A 123 6.09 3.61 4.56
C ARG A 123 7.31 4.10 5.32
N ARG A 124 8.53 3.70 4.90
CA ARG A 124 9.79 4.18 5.52
C ARG A 124 9.94 5.70 5.41
N MET A 125 9.53 6.30 4.30
CA MET A 125 9.51 7.76 4.11
C MET A 125 8.46 8.44 5.00
N MET A 126 7.27 7.86 5.18
CA MET A 126 6.24 8.39 6.10
C MET A 126 6.73 8.41 7.57
N MET A 127 7.56 7.44 7.97
CA MET A 127 8.13 7.39 9.32
C MET A 127 9.17 8.48 9.62
N GLN A 128 9.62 9.24 8.60
CA GLN A 128 10.58 10.33 8.78
C GLN A 128 9.95 11.64 9.24
N SER A 129 8.65 11.85 9.01
CA SER A 129 8.01 13.13 9.32
C SER A 129 7.91 13.36 10.83
N GLY A 130 8.11 14.58 11.30
CA GLY A 130 8.10 14.93 12.73
C GLY A 130 9.36 14.53 13.50
N ARG A 131 10.38 13.98 12.82
CA ARG A 131 11.72 13.79 13.41
C ARG A 131 12.56 15.05 13.24
N ALA A 132 13.45 15.30 14.19
CA ALA A 132 14.43 16.38 14.06
C ALA A 132 15.32 16.16 12.83
N LYS A 133 15.83 17.25 12.22
CA LYS A 133 16.67 17.16 11.00
C LYS A 133 17.92 16.28 11.19
N ALA A 134 18.45 16.22 12.41
CA ALA A 134 19.59 15.36 12.77
C ALA A 134 19.24 13.86 12.78
N ASP A 135 17.99 13.51 13.08
CA ASP A 135 17.49 12.13 13.19
C ASP A 135 16.84 11.63 11.88
N LEU A 136 16.91 12.43 10.81
CA LEU A 136 16.44 12.03 9.50
C LEU A 136 17.37 10.97 8.91
N MET A 137 16.89 9.73 8.91
CA MET A 137 17.58 8.59 8.31
C MET A 137 17.59 8.67 6.79
N TYR A 138 16.61 9.34 6.16
CA TYR A 138 16.48 9.39 4.70
C TYR A 138 16.35 10.84 4.20
N LYS A 139 17.26 11.24 3.31
CA LYS A 139 17.22 12.57 2.67
C LYS A 139 16.15 12.66 1.59
N GLY A 140 15.78 11.53 1.00
CA GLY A 140 14.79 11.44 -0.07
C GLY A 140 14.50 9.99 -0.45
N THR A 141 13.60 9.80 -1.42
CA THR A 141 13.18 8.47 -1.89
C THR A 141 14.36 7.64 -2.41
N ILE A 142 15.24 8.23 -3.22
CA ILE A 142 16.40 7.54 -3.82
C ILE A 142 17.41 7.13 -2.73
N ASP A 143 17.66 8.02 -1.75
CA ASP A 143 18.50 7.72 -0.59
C ASP A 143 17.90 6.58 0.26
N CYS A 144 16.58 6.54 0.40
CA CYS A 144 15.87 5.44 1.08
C CYS A 144 16.08 4.10 0.36
N TRP A 145 15.91 4.05 -0.96
CA TRP A 145 16.21 2.85 -1.76
C TRP A 145 17.66 2.39 -1.58
N ALA A 146 18.62 3.31 -1.72
CA ALA A 146 20.04 3.00 -1.62
C ALA A 146 20.41 2.49 -0.22
N LYS A 147 19.90 3.13 0.84
CA LYS A 147 20.18 2.74 2.23
C LYS A 147 19.56 1.40 2.58
N ILE A 148 18.30 1.15 2.22
CA ILE A 148 17.68 -0.16 2.46
C ILE A 148 18.47 -1.26 1.73
N GLY A 149 18.81 -1.04 0.46
CA GLY A 149 19.58 -2.00 -0.32
C GLY A 149 20.97 -2.28 0.25
N LYS A 150 21.69 -1.25 0.70
CA LYS A 150 23.06 -1.38 1.23
C LYS A 150 23.12 -1.87 2.69
N GLN A 151 22.20 -1.43 3.55
CA GLN A 151 22.27 -1.67 5.00
C GLN A 151 21.43 -2.86 5.46
N GLU A 152 20.23 -3.04 4.90
CA GLU A 152 19.32 -4.13 5.30
C GLU A 152 19.24 -5.27 4.28
N GLY A 153 19.75 -5.05 3.06
CA GLY A 153 19.78 -6.01 1.96
C GLY A 153 18.47 -6.11 1.18
N GLY A 154 18.50 -6.83 0.05
CA GLY A 154 17.36 -6.96 -0.87
C GLY A 154 16.09 -7.58 -0.25
N LYS A 155 16.25 -8.44 0.76
CA LYS A 155 15.12 -9.05 1.48
C LYS A 155 14.33 -8.03 2.31
N ALA A 156 14.95 -6.92 2.70
CA ALA A 156 14.31 -5.90 3.54
C ALA A 156 13.12 -5.22 2.84
N PHE A 157 13.16 -5.13 1.51
CA PHE A 157 12.04 -4.60 0.72
C PHE A 157 10.78 -5.44 0.84
N PHE A 158 10.88 -6.72 1.20
CA PHE A 158 9.77 -7.67 1.31
C PHE A 158 9.38 -7.98 2.76
N LYS A 159 9.89 -7.23 3.74
CA LYS A 159 9.48 -7.37 5.15
C LYS A 159 7.98 -7.07 5.28
N GLY A 160 7.22 -8.10 5.66
CA GLY A 160 5.75 -8.04 5.78
C GLY A 160 4.98 -8.39 4.51
N ALA A 161 5.64 -8.74 3.39
CA ALA A 161 4.96 -9.10 2.14
C ALA A 161 3.97 -10.25 2.35
N PHE A 162 4.38 -11.30 3.07
CA PHE A 162 3.50 -12.42 3.42
C PHE A 162 2.27 -12.00 4.23
N SER A 163 2.46 -11.15 5.26
CA SER A 163 1.34 -10.60 6.05
C SER A 163 0.39 -9.76 5.19
N ASN A 164 0.92 -9.00 4.23
CA ASN A 164 0.11 -8.23 3.30
C ASN A 164 -0.71 -9.12 2.35
N VAL A 165 -0.14 -10.26 1.91
CA VAL A 165 -0.88 -11.25 1.10
C VAL A 165 -2.03 -11.83 1.92
N LEU A 166 -1.77 -12.30 3.15
CA LEU A 166 -2.83 -12.82 4.02
C LEU A 166 -3.94 -11.80 4.28
N ARG A 167 -3.57 -10.54 4.53
CA ARG A 167 -4.53 -9.44 4.70
C ARG A 167 -5.38 -9.24 3.43
N GLY A 168 -4.76 -9.31 2.26
CA GLY A 168 -5.44 -9.16 0.97
C GLY A 168 -6.45 -10.29 0.72
N THR A 169 -6.02 -11.54 0.90
CA THR A 169 -6.87 -12.72 0.71
C THR A 169 -8.01 -12.76 1.74
N GLY A 170 -7.73 -12.47 3.01
CA GLY A 170 -8.74 -12.39 4.05
C GLY A 170 -9.79 -11.30 3.78
N GLY A 171 -9.35 -10.12 3.34
CA GLY A 171 -10.27 -9.03 2.97
C GLY A 171 -11.20 -9.40 1.81
N ALA A 172 -10.66 -10.09 0.78
CA ALA A 172 -11.48 -10.57 -0.33
C ALA A 172 -12.50 -11.64 0.11
N LEU A 173 -12.10 -12.54 1.01
CA LEU A 173 -13.00 -13.57 1.55
C LEU A 173 -14.14 -12.96 2.36
N VAL A 174 -13.88 -11.92 3.17
CA VAL A 174 -14.93 -11.20 3.92
C VAL A 174 -15.96 -10.57 2.98
N LEU A 175 -15.52 -9.99 1.85
CA LEU A 175 -16.44 -9.41 0.86
C LEU A 175 -17.32 -10.48 0.21
N VAL A 176 -16.74 -11.62 -0.19
CA VAL A 176 -17.50 -12.73 -0.78
C VAL A 176 -18.52 -13.28 0.21
N LEU A 177 -18.11 -13.52 1.46
CA LEU A 177 -19.03 -13.99 2.50
C LEU A 177 -20.15 -12.98 2.78
N TYR A 178 -19.84 -11.69 2.77
CA TYR A 178 -20.85 -10.64 2.96
C TYR A 178 -21.91 -10.67 1.86
N ASP A 179 -21.50 -10.82 0.59
CA ASP A 179 -22.43 -10.88 -0.54
C ASP A 179 -23.30 -12.16 -0.51
N GLU A 180 -22.72 -13.31 -0.18
CA GLU A 180 -23.47 -14.57 -0.04
C GLU A 180 -24.50 -14.52 1.11
N ILE A 181 -24.10 -13.97 2.27
CA ILE A 181 -25.02 -13.79 3.40
C ILE A 181 -26.15 -12.82 3.03
N LYS A 182 -25.82 -11.75 2.31
CA LYS A 182 -26.81 -10.78 1.85
C LYS A 182 -27.82 -11.41 0.89
N ASN A 183 -27.38 -12.22 -0.07
CA ASN A 183 -28.26 -12.94 -1.01
C ASN A 183 -29.10 -14.02 -0.34
N PHE A 184 -28.68 -14.53 0.83
CA PHE A 184 -29.45 -15.50 1.60
C PHE A 184 -30.53 -14.84 2.48
N ILE A 185 -30.28 -13.61 2.95
CA ILE A 185 -31.18 -12.87 3.86
C ILE A 185 -32.21 -12.01 3.08
N PHE A 186 -31.82 -11.46 1.94
CA PHE A 186 -32.65 -10.59 1.08
C PHE A 186 -32.91 -11.25 -0.27
#